data_AF-A0A8D8CYC5-F1
#
_entry.id   AF-A0A8D8CYC5-F1
#
_cell.length_a   1.000
_cell.length_b   1.000
_cell.length_c   1.000
_cell.angle_alpha   90.00
_cell.angle_beta   90.00
_cell.angle_gamma   90.00
#
_symmetry.space_group_name_H-M   'P 1'
#
loop_
_entity.id
_entity.type
_entity.pdbx_description
1 polymer ?
#
loop_
_entity_poly.entity_id
_entity_poly.type
_entity_poly.pdbx_seq_one_letter_code
_entity_poly.pdbx_strand_id
1 'polypeptide(L)'
;NILWTAVVIYRCFKMIQYWVIFVLKLGLLCVDGAPSNDSNGLGYELLLTKMDYLEYKFLELQVEIKEQIESVLLKQEKSERAVLEQTSDILVQQKVFADHEALKKSIFDLRPRKHPSDNSEFIEFLFKKHVVAPPEYVVTTPAILSIKSCESEASKKSGKYLLSLEDATEFEVYCEQDMHDGGWIVIQNRFDGSVDFYRNWTEYKNGFGSLDGEFWLGLDKVHKLNSFKTMELLIYVEDFHGNEKYAIYSDFSIGTEREHYTLNVVSGERGNLDDSLLEQNGKKFSTFDVDNDENLRTNCASERRGAWWYDSCSHSNLNGPHTNEEKRASMYWYAFSNKYQGLKISKMMIR
;
A
#
# COMPACT_ATOMS: atom_id res chain seq x y z
N ASN A 1 20.67 10.25 -23.23
CA ASN A 1 20.58 10.31 -24.72
C ASN A 1 19.14 10.17 -25.22
N ILE A 2 18.37 9.18 -24.76
CA ILE A 2 16.97 8.92 -25.18
C ILE A 2 16.00 10.07 -24.83
N LEU A 3 16.13 10.66 -23.63
CA LEU A 3 15.32 11.82 -23.21
C LEU A 3 15.56 13.06 -24.08
N TRP A 4 16.80 13.28 -24.51
CA TRP A 4 17.13 14.43 -25.36
C TRP A 4 16.55 14.26 -26.77
N THR A 5 16.66 13.05 -27.33
CA THR A 5 16.03 12.72 -28.61
C THR A 5 14.51 12.82 -28.57
N ALA A 6 13.87 12.41 -27.46
CA ALA A 6 12.42 12.54 -27.29
C ALA A 6 11.95 14.01 -27.23
N VAL A 7 12.70 14.87 -26.52
CA VAL A 7 12.41 16.31 -26.43
C VAL A 7 12.57 16.99 -27.79
N VAL A 8 13.60 16.62 -28.56
CA VAL A 8 13.83 17.17 -29.91
C VAL A 8 12.72 16.74 -30.86
N ILE A 9 12.33 15.45 -30.86
CA ILE A 9 11.23 14.93 -31.68
C ILE A 9 9.91 15.64 -31.34
N TYR A 10 9.61 15.83 -30.04
CA TYR A 10 8.41 16.53 -29.60
C TYR A 10 8.38 18.00 -30.06
N ARG A 11 9.51 18.71 -30.00
CA ARG A 11 9.63 20.09 -30.49
C ARG A 11 9.45 20.18 -32.00
N CYS A 12 10.03 19.25 -32.76
CA CYS A 12 9.84 19.17 -34.21
C CYS A 12 8.38 18.89 -34.58
N PHE A 13 7.71 17.99 -33.86
CA PHE A 13 6.30 17.69 -34.07
C PHE A 13 5.41 18.91 -33.81
N LYS A 14 5.65 19.63 -32.71
CA LYS A 14 4.93 20.90 -32.42
C LYS A 14 5.13 21.94 -33.53
N MET A 15 6.37 22.12 -34.01
CA MET A 15 6.68 23.07 -35.08
C MET A 15 5.92 22.74 -36.38
N ILE A 16 5.89 21.48 -36.78
CA ILE A 16 5.15 21.02 -37.97
C ILE A 16 3.65 21.25 -37.79
N GLN A 17 3.10 20.93 -36.62
CA GLN A 17 1.68 21.12 -36.32
C GLN A 17 1.28 22.60 -36.37
N TYR A 18 2.06 23.51 -35.76
CA TYR A 18 1.83 24.94 -35.86
C TYR A 18 1.89 25.44 -37.30
N TRP A 19 2.83 24.93 -38.09
CA TRP A 19 2.97 25.32 -39.49
C TRP A 19 1.77 24.86 -40.33
N VAL A 20 1.27 23.64 -40.12
CA VAL A 20 0.07 23.12 -40.79
C VAL A 20 -1.18 23.94 -40.43
N ILE A 21 -1.38 24.25 -39.14
CA ILE A 21 -2.51 25.08 -38.69
C ILE A 21 -2.41 26.49 -39.26
N PHE A 22 -1.21 27.07 -39.28
CA PHE A 22 -0.96 28.40 -39.83
C PHE A 22 -1.25 28.46 -41.33
N VAL A 23 -0.79 27.47 -42.11
CA VAL A 23 -1.06 27.38 -43.56
C VAL A 23 -2.55 27.16 -43.85
N LEU A 24 -3.24 26.34 -43.04
CA LEU A 24 -4.69 26.16 -43.17
C LEU A 24 -5.46 27.46 -42.89
N LYS A 25 -5.10 28.19 -41.82
CA LYS A 25 -5.69 29.50 -41.48
C LYS A 25 -5.41 30.55 -42.56
N LEU A 26 -4.20 30.57 -43.15
CA LEU A 26 -3.88 31.44 -44.29
C LEU A 26 -4.67 31.08 -45.56
N GLY A 27 -4.85 29.79 -45.84
CA GLY A 27 -5.64 29.31 -46.96
C GLY A 27 -7.11 29.72 -46.87
N LEU A 28 -7.68 29.72 -45.65
CA LEU A 28 -9.05 30.18 -45.37
C LEU A 28 -9.21 31.70 -45.54
N LEU A 29 -8.22 32.50 -45.11
CA LEU A 29 -8.23 33.96 -45.28
C LEU A 29 -8.08 34.41 -46.75
N CYS A 30 -7.50 33.59 -47.63
CA CYS A 30 -7.38 33.90 -49.05
C CYS A 30 -8.68 33.68 -49.85
N VAL A 31 -9.70 33.03 -49.28
CA VAL A 31 -10.99 32.77 -49.96
C VAL A 31 -11.95 33.97 -49.88
N ASP A 32 -11.69 34.94 -49.01
CA ASP A 32 -12.51 36.16 -48.82
C ASP A 32 -12.49 37.16 -50.00
N GLY A 33 -11.78 36.84 -51.09
CA GLY A 33 -11.65 37.70 -52.28
C GLY A 33 -12.62 37.41 -53.44
N ALA A 34 -13.49 36.40 -53.37
CA ALA A 34 -14.37 36.02 -54.48
C ALA A 34 -15.87 36.22 -54.15
N PRO A 35 -16.62 37.04 -54.90
CA PRO A 35 -18.04 37.23 -54.64
C PRO A 35 -18.83 36.08 -55.28
N SER A 36 -19.43 35.19 -54.48
CA SER A 36 -20.57 34.39 -54.97
C SER A 36 -21.46 33.80 -53.86
N ASN A 37 -22.74 34.17 -53.97
CA ASN A 37 -23.99 33.50 -53.57
C ASN A 37 -24.15 32.87 -52.17
N ASP A 38 -25.17 33.37 -51.48
CA ASP A 38 -25.83 32.83 -50.29
C ASP A 38 -26.08 31.32 -50.37
N SER A 39 -25.23 30.56 -49.68
CA SER A 39 -25.42 29.19 -49.18
C SER A 39 -24.10 28.61 -48.65
N ASN A 40 -22.96 29.15 -49.08
CA ASN A 40 -21.63 28.64 -48.69
C ASN A 40 -21.08 29.25 -47.39
N GLY A 41 -21.45 30.48 -47.02
CA GLY A 41 -20.92 31.17 -45.83
C GLY A 41 -21.24 30.47 -44.49
N LEU A 42 -22.41 29.84 -44.38
CA LEU A 42 -22.82 29.12 -43.16
C LEU A 42 -21.96 27.86 -42.90
N GLY A 43 -21.45 27.23 -43.97
CA GLY A 43 -20.62 26.03 -43.86
C GLY A 43 -19.22 26.34 -43.33
N TYR A 44 -18.66 27.49 -43.69
CA TYR A 44 -17.34 27.93 -43.22
C TYR A 44 -17.35 28.34 -41.75
N GLU A 45 -18.37 29.09 -41.31
CA GLU A 45 -18.56 29.43 -39.88
C GLU A 45 -18.72 28.18 -38.99
N LEU A 46 -19.44 27.16 -39.49
CA LEU A 46 -19.57 25.88 -38.78
C LEU A 46 -18.24 25.10 -38.71
N LEU A 47 -17.40 25.23 -39.74
CA LEU A 47 -16.07 24.60 -39.76
C LEU A 47 -15.10 25.32 -38.82
N LEU A 48 -15.12 26.65 -38.77
CA LEU A 48 -14.32 27.45 -37.84
C LEU A 48 -14.69 27.14 -36.38
N THR A 49 -15.97 27.12 -36.05
CA THR A 49 -16.43 26.78 -34.68
C THR A 49 -16.06 25.35 -34.26
N LYS A 50 -16.13 24.38 -35.18
CA LYS A 50 -15.65 23.01 -34.92
C LYS A 50 -14.14 22.95 -34.74
N MET A 51 -13.39 23.75 -35.50
CA MET A 51 -11.93 23.82 -35.38
C MET A 51 -11.52 24.44 -34.04
N ASP A 52 -12.19 25.52 -33.61
CA ASP A 52 -11.96 26.16 -32.31
C ASP A 52 -12.31 25.21 -31.15
N TYR A 53 -13.41 24.44 -31.28
CA TYR A 53 -13.77 23.41 -30.30
C TYR A 53 -12.71 22.30 -30.20
N LEU A 54 -12.15 21.87 -31.33
CA LEU A 54 -11.06 20.89 -31.36
C LEU A 54 -9.76 21.45 -30.78
N GLU A 55 -9.43 22.72 -31.06
CA GLU A 55 -8.28 23.41 -30.46
C GLU A 55 -8.43 23.47 -28.93
N TYR A 56 -9.64 23.80 -28.43
CA TYR A 56 -9.95 23.79 -27.00
C TYR A 56 -9.80 22.41 -26.37
N LYS A 57 -10.41 21.38 -26.99
CA LYS A 57 -10.31 19.99 -26.51
C LYS A 57 -8.87 19.47 -26.51
N PHE A 58 -8.07 19.88 -27.48
CA PHE A 58 -6.65 19.53 -27.52
C PHE A 58 -5.85 20.21 -26.40
N LEU A 59 -6.17 21.47 -26.06
CA LEU A 59 -5.55 22.17 -24.94
C LEU A 59 -5.92 21.54 -23.59
N GLU A 60 -7.19 21.14 -23.41
CA GLU A 60 -7.66 20.42 -22.22
C GLU A 60 -6.86 19.13 -22.01
N LEU A 61 -6.74 18.30 -23.07
CA LEU A 61 -5.92 17.09 -23.04
C LEU A 61 -4.43 17.36 -22.78
N GLN A 62 -3.87 18.47 -23.31
CA GLN A 62 -2.47 18.85 -23.04
C GLN A 62 -2.23 19.17 -21.56
N VAL A 63 -3.20 19.81 -20.90
CA VAL A 63 -3.12 20.14 -19.46
C VAL A 63 -3.21 18.86 -18.64
N GLU A 64 -4.17 17.98 -18.92
CA GLU A 64 -4.30 16.69 -18.23
C GLU A 64 -3.03 15.84 -18.35
N ILE A 65 -2.46 15.72 -19.55
CA ILE A 65 -1.20 14.98 -19.76
C ILE A 65 -0.06 15.62 -18.96
N LYS A 66 -0.01 16.95 -18.88
CA LYS A 66 1.04 17.64 -18.13
C LYS A 66 0.93 17.37 -16.63
N GLU A 67 -0.28 17.42 -16.08
CA GLU A 67 -0.54 17.10 -14.67
C GLU A 67 -0.20 15.64 -14.36
N GLN A 68 -0.55 14.71 -15.25
CA GLN A 68 -0.16 13.31 -15.13
C GLN A 68 1.36 13.15 -15.12
N ILE A 69 2.09 13.80 -16.03
CA ILE A 69 3.57 13.76 -16.08
C ILE A 69 4.17 14.30 -14.79
N GLU A 70 3.69 15.45 -14.29
CA GLU A 70 4.18 16.02 -13.03
C GLU A 70 3.92 15.09 -11.85
N SER A 71 2.76 14.44 -11.79
CA SER A 71 2.45 13.45 -10.75
C SER A 71 3.37 12.23 -10.80
N VAL A 72 3.70 11.75 -12.02
CA VAL A 72 4.60 10.61 -12.22
C VAL A 72 6.03 10.98 -11.84
N LEU A 73 6.50 12.18 -12.21
CA LEU A 73 7.83 12.66 -11.81
C LEU A 73 7.95 12.76 -10.29
N LEU A 74 6.91 13.25 -9.60
CA LEU A 74 6.90 13.35 -8.15
C LEU A 74 6.87 11.98 -7.46
N LYS A 75 6.11 11.02 -8.01
CA LYS A 75 6.12 9.61 -7.54
C LYS A 75 7.50 8.97 -7.78
N GLN A 76 8.13 9.24 -8.92
CA GLN A 76 9.47 8.75 -9.23
C GLN A 76 10.51 9.31 -8.26
N GLU A 77 10.50 10.61 -7.98
CA GLU A 77 11.44 11.23 -7.04
C GLU A 77 11.29 10.67 -5.62
N LYS A 78 10.04 10.43 -5.17
CA LYS A 78 9.79 9.74 -3.90
C LYS A 78 10.34 8.31 -3.89
N SER A 79 10.14 7.55 -4.97
CA SER A 79 10.69 6.19 -5.09
C SER A 79 12.22 6.19 -5.10
N GLU A 80 12.87 7.15 -5.77
CA GLU A 80 14.33 7.29 -5.80
C GLU A 80 14.88 7.60 -4.41
N ARG A 81 14.21 8.47 -3.63
CA ARG A 81 14.60 8.73 -2.23
C ARG A 81 14.46 7.50 -1.35
N ALA A 82 13.36 6.75 -1.47
CA ALA A 82 13.16 5.52 -0.71
C ALA A 82 14.24 4.48 -1.02
N VAL A 83 14.62 4.33 -2.29
CA VAL A 83 15.72 3.45 -2.72
C VAL A 83 17.06 3.92 -2.15
N LEU A 84 17.34 5.23 -2.16
CA LEU A 84 18.57 5.78 -1.57
C LEU A 84 18.66 5.53 -0.07
N GLU A 85 17.55 5.69 0.66
CA GLU A 85 17.47 5.42 2.10
C GLU A 85 17.72 3.93 2.39
N GLN A 86 17.02 3.04 1.67
CA GLN A 86 17.22 1.59 1.79
C GLN A 86 18.65 1.17 1.45
N THR A 87 19.26 1.79 0.43
CA THR A 87 20.66 1.54 0.06
C THR A 87 21.63 1.97 1.15
N SER A 88 21.36 3.10 1.82
CA SER A 88 22.14 3.57 2.97
C SER A 88 22.07 2.58 4.13
N ASP A 89 20.89 2.06 4.45
CA ASP A 89 20.70 1.07 5.52
C ASP A 89 21.44 -0.24 5.22
N ILE A 90 21.39 -0.72 3.98
CA ILE A 90 22.14 -1.90 3.54
C ILE A 90 23.66 -1.67 3.70
N LEU A 91 24.16 -0.48 3.35
CA LEU A 91 25.58 -0.14 3.52
C LEU A 91 26.01 -0.16 4.99
N VAL A 92 25.16 0.35 5.90
CA VAL A 92 25.41 0.30 7.34
C VAL A 92 25.45 -1.16 7.82
N GLN A 93 24.50 -1.99 7.40
CA GLN A 93 24.46 -3.42 7.75
C GLN A 93 25.69 -4.18 7.23
N GLN A 94 26.12 -3.93 5.99
CA GLN A 94 27.31 -4.54 5.42
C GLN A 94 28.57 -4.16 6.19
N LYS A 95 28.69 -2.91 6.65
CA LYS A 95 29.81 -2.45 7.46
C LYS A 95 29.86 -3.18 8.80
N VAL A 96 28.73 -3.31 9.49
CA VAL A 96 28.62 -4.07 10.75
C VAL A 96 29.04 -5.54 10.54
N PHE A 97 28.62 -6.15 9.43
CA PHE A 97 28.98 -7.54 9.12
C PHE A 97 30.48 -7.69 8.86
N ALA A 98 31.10 -6.76 8.13
CA ALA A 98 32.54 -6.73 7.89
C ALA A 98 33.34 -6.56 9.20
N ASP A 99 32.91 -5.65 10.07
CA ASP A 99 33.54 -5.42 11.37
C ASP A 99 33.44 -6.66 12.28
N HIS A 100 32.29 -7.34 12.27
CA HIS A 100 32.09 -8.58 13.01
C HIS A 100 32.98 -9.72 12.50
N GLU A 101 33.17 -9.83 11.19
CA GLU A 101 34.06 -10.86 10.61
C GLU A 101 35.55 -10.57 10.90
N ALA A 102 35.95 -9.29 10.89
CA ALA A 102 37.29 -8.88 11.32
C ALA A 102 37.53 -9.18 12.81
N LEU A 103 36.52 -8.97 13.66
CA LEU A 103 36.58 -9.33 15.07
C LEU A 103 36.71 -10.85 15.27
N LYS A 104 35.91 -11.65 14.56
CA LYS A 104 36.02 -13.12 14.59
C LYS A 104 37.41 -13.61 14.21
N LYS A 105 38.01 -13.04 13.17
CA LYS A 105 39.36 -13.38 12.74
C LYS A 105 40.39 -13.05 13.83
N SER A 106 40.26 -11.89 14.45
CA SER A 106 41.14 -11.47 15.56
C SER A 106 40.99 -12.38 16.78
N ILE A 107 39.76 -12.81 17.11
CA ILE A 107 39.49 -13.80 18.17
C ILE A 107 40.08 -15.17 17.81
N PHE A 108 40.00 -15.60 16.56
CA PHE A 108 40.58 -16.86 16.11
C PHE A 108 42.11 -16.86 16.21
N ASP A 109 42.77 -15.73 15.90
CA ASP A 109 44.21 -15.56 16.04
C ASP A 109 44.68 -15.50 17.51
N LEU A 110 43.78 -15.15 18.44
CA LEU A 110 44.01 -15.20 19.89
C LEU A 110 43.87 -16.61 20.49
N ARG A 111 43.48 -17.62 19.71
CA ARG A 111 43.40 -19.02 20.18
C ARG A 111 44.81 -19.54 20.47
N PRO A 112 45.11 -20.04 21.69
CA PRO A 112 46.45 -20.48 22.05
C PRO A 112 46.93 -21.62 21.14
N ARG A 113 48.04 -21.39 20.43
CA ARG A 113 48.77 -22.46 19.74
C ARG A 113 49.37 -23.38 20.80
N LYS A 114 49.11 -24.68 20.63
CA LYS A 114 49.52 -25.79 21.52
C LYS A 114 50.95 -25.62 22.03
N HIS A 115 51.12 -25.23 23.30
CA HIS A 115 52.09 -25.84 24.21
C HIS A 115 51.68 -25.52 25.68
N PRO A 116 51.52 -26.52 26.57
CA PRO A 116 50.81 -26.34 27.84
C PRO A 116 51.73 -26.06 29.06
N SER A 117 52.88 -25.38 28.91
CA SER A 117 53.82 -25.28 30.04
C SER A 117 54.45 -23.93 30.38
N ASP A 118 54.26 -22.85 29.61
CA ASP A 118 54.89 -21.54 29.94
C ASP A 118 53.90 -20.40 30.19
N ASN A 119 52.59 -20.69 30.20
CA ASN A 119 51.59 -19.63 30.21
C ASN A 119 51.20 -19.14 31.62
N SER A 120 51.62 -19.77 32.72
CA SER A 120 51.22 -19.28 34.05
C SER A 120 52.01 -18.02 34.45
N GLU A 121 53.32 -17.97 34.19
CA GLU A 121 54.15 -16.82 34.58
C GLU A 121 53.87 -15.57 33.71
N PHE A 122 53.56 -15.75 32.42
CA PHE A 122 53.26 -14.61 31.53
C PHE A 122 51.87 -14.02 31.77
N ILE A 123 50.88 -14.86 32.11
CA ILE A 123 49.54 -14.41 32.49
C ILE A 123 49.60 -13.63 33.82
N GLU A 124 50.38 -14.10 34.80
CA GLU A 124 50.54 -13.42 36.09
C GLU A 124 51.26 -12.05 35.96
N PHE A 125 52.20 -11.92 35.01
CA PHE A 125 52.86 -10.65 34.70
C PHE A 125 51.91 -9.61 34.06
N LEU A 126 51.00 -10.05 33.18
CA LEU A 126 50.04 -9.17 32.51
C LEU A 126 48.93 -8.67 33.47
N PHE A 127 48.45 -9.54 34.37
CA PHE A 127 47.43 -9.16 35.36
C PHE A 127 47.93 -8.18 36.43
N LYS A 128 49.25 -8.12 36.68
CA LYS A 128 49.81 -7.27 37.75
C LYS A 128 50.04 -5.81 37.35
N LYS A 129 50.03 -5.47 36.05
CA LYS A 129 50.42 -4.12 35.62
C LYS A 129 49.27 -3.22 35.18
N HIS A 130 48.16 -3.74 34.63
CA HIS A 130 47.07 -2.89 34.12
C HIS A 130 45.71 -3.60 34.22
N VAL A 131 45.07 -3.56 35.39
CA VAL A 131 43.61 -3.72 35.51
C VAL A 131 43.11 -2.75 36.58
N VAL A 132 42.79 -1.53 36.15
CA VAL A 132 41.63 -0.87 36.74
C VAL A 132 40.44 -1.73 36.32
N ALA A 133 39.65 -2.18 37.28
CA ALA A 133 38.48 -3.01 37.02
C ALA A 133 37.69 -2.43 35.84
N PRO A 134 37.40 -3.21 34.78
CA PRO A 134 36.44 -2.76 33.78
C PRO A 134 35.10 -2.57 34.50
N PRO A 135 34.39 -1.44 34.31
CA PRO A 135 33.02 -1.37 34.77
C PRO A 135 32.25 -2.53 34.14
N GLU A 136 31.46 -3.23 34.95
CA GLU A 136 30.55 -4.28 34.49
C GLU A 136 29.69 -3.72 33.36
N TYR A 137 30.06 -4.00 32.11
CA TYR A 137 29.18 -3.77 30.98
C TYR A 137 28.18 -4.93 30.97
N VAL A 138 27.06 -4.69 31.64
CA VAL A 138 25.84 -5.47 31.42
C VAL A 138 25.51 -5.30 29.94
N VAL A 139 25.75 -6.35 29.15
CA VAL A 139 25.20 -6.45 27.80
C VAL A 139 23.71 -6.70 27.97
N THR A 140 22.94 -5.63 28.18
CA THR A 140 21.51 -5.65 27.88
C THR A 140 21.41 -5.73 26.35
N THR A 141 21.06 -6.90 25.83
CA THR A 141 20.36 -6.97 24.55
C THR A 141 19.28 -5.90 24.57
N PRO A 142 19.18 -5.01 23.56
CA PRO A 142 18.07 -4.06 23.52
C PRO A 142 16.81 -4.90 23.56
N ALA A 143 16.04 -4.80 24.64
CA ALA A 143 14.69 -5.32 24.64
C ALA A 143 14.01 -4.63 23.45
N ILE A 144 13.50 -5.41 22.50
CA ILE A 144 12.58 -4.87 21.50
C ILE A 144 11.46 -4.22 22.31
N LEU A 145 11.41 -2.89 22.31
CA LEU A 145 10.46 -2.17 23.14
C LEU A 145 9.08 -2.47 22.58
N SER A 146 8.36 -3.35 23.26
CA SER A 146 7.00 -3.69 22.88
C SER A 146 6.10 -2.49 23.13
N ILE A 147 5.33 -2.09 22.12
CA ILE A 147 4.35 -1.01 22.25
C ILE A 147 3.02 -1.58 22.76
N LYS A 148 2.22 -0.73 23.41
CA LYS A 148 0.85 -1.10 23.84
C LYS A 148 -0.22 -0.78 22.80
N SER A 149 0.05 0.21 21.95
CA SER A 149 -0.81 0.61 20.84
C SER A 149 0.02 1.39 19.83
N CYS A 150 -0.37 1.35 18.55
CA CYS A 150 0.19 2.25 17.54
C CYS A 150 -0.10 3.72 17.89
N GLU A 151 -1.21 4.02 18.58
CA GLU A 151 -1.57 5.39 18.97
C GLU A 151 -0.55 6.01 19.96
N SER A 152 0.02 5.19 20.84
CA SER A 152 0.98 5.62 21.86
C SER A 152 2.44 5.54 21.42
N GLU A 153 2.72 5.14 20.17
CA GLU A 153 4.08 5.07 19.64
C GLU A 153 4.67 6.48 19.50
N ALA A 154 5.75 6.73 20.25
CA ALA A 154 6.34 8.04 20.43
C ALA A 154 7.02 8.59 19.17
N SER A 155 7.57 7.71 18.32
CA SER A 155 8.24 8.12 17.09
C SER A 155 7.28 8.65 16.03
N LYS A 156 5.99 8.27 16.10
CA LYS A 156 4.97 8.55 15.07
C LYS A 156 5.43 8.21 13.64
N LYS A 157 6.27 7.17 13.52
CA LYS A 157 6.73 6.66 12.22
C LYS A 157 5.97 5.40 11.83
N SER A 158 5.52 5.36 10.59
CA SER A 158 4.93 4.14 10.04
C SER A 158 5.96 3.02 9.95
N GLY A 159 5.56 1.79 10.25
CA GLY A 159 6.48 0.65 10.22
C GLY A 159 6.02 -0.54 11.06
N LYS A 160 6.90 -1.53 11.18
CA LYS A 160 6.64 -2.74 11.97
C LYS A 160 6.99 -2.53 13.43
N TYR A 161 6.11 -2.96 14.31
CA TYR A 161 6.29 -2.88 15.76
C TYR A 161 5.82 -4.17 16.41
N LEU A 162 6.48 -4.55 17.51
CA LEU A 162 6.01 -5.63 18.37
C LEU A 162 4.94 -5.08 19.32
N LEU A 163 3.70 -5.51 19.15
CA LEU A 163 2.59 -5.13 20.01
C LEU A 163 2.48 -6.11 21.18
N SER A 164 2.35 -5.59 22.40
CA SER A 164 2.16 -6.39 23.63
C SER A 164 0.82 -6.05 24.27
N LEU A 165 -0.11 -7.00 24.24
CA LEU A 165 -1.45 -6.84 24.79
C LEU A 165 -1.46 -6.98 26.33
N GLU A 166 -2.62 -6.74 26.96
CA GLU A 166 -2.73 -6.76 28.43
C GLU A 166 -2.50 -8.16 29.02
N ASP A 167 -2.83 -9.21 28.27
CA ASP A 167 -2.64 -10.60 28.69
C ASP A 167 -1.25 -11.16 28.33
N ALA A 168 -0.29 -10.26 28.04
CA ALA A 168 1.07 -10.57 27.61
C ALA A 168 1.16 -11.35 26.28
N THR A 169 0.09 -11.39 25.48
CA THR A 169 0.19 -11.84 24.08
C THR A 169 0.99 -10.82 23.28
N GLU A 170 1.99 -11.29 22.54
CA GLU A 170 2.83 -10.43 21.69
C GLU A 170 2.81 -10.89 20.24
N PHE A 171 2.68 -9.95 19.32
CA PHE A 171 2.82 -10.19 17.88
C PHE A 171 3.19 -8.92 17.14
N GLU A 172 3.84 -9.08 15.99
CA GLU A 172 4.19 -7.97 15.12
C GLU A 172 2.96 -7.43 14.38
N VAL A 173 2.89 -6.11 14.28
CA VAL A 173 1.89 -5.35 13.52
C VAL A 173 2.56 -4.29 12.67
N TYR A 174 1.89 -3.83 11.63
CA TYR A 174 2.27 -2.62 10.93
C TYR A 174 1.46 -1.45 11.48
N CYS A 175 2.14 -0.47 12.07
CA CYS A 175 1.54 0.80 12.47
C CYS A 175 1.58 1.78 11.31
N GLU A 176 0.44 2.31 10.91
CA GLU A 176 0.30 3.42 9.98
C GLU A 176 0.12 4.72 10.78
N GLN A 177 1.07 5.63 10.62
CA GLN A 177 1.15 6.88 11.39
C GLN A 177 0.91 8.13 10.53
N ASP A 178 0.98 8.00 9.20
CA ASP A 178 0.92 9.15 8.30
C ASP A 178 -0.52 9.44 7.82
N MET A 179 -1.40 8.43 7.86
CA MET A 179 -2.79 8.53 7.44
C MET A 179 -3.74 8.85 8.60
N HIS A 180 -4.66 9.81 8.39
CA HIS A 180 -5.80 10.10 9.27
C HIS A 180 -5.45 10.15 10.77
N ASP A 181 -4.52 11.05 11.12
CA ASP A 181 -4.00 11.30 12.48
C ASP A 181 -3.16 10.15 13.09
N GLY A 182 -2.88 9.10 12.31
CA GLY A 182 -1.97 8.02 12.68
C GLY A 182 -2.49 7.11 13.80
N GLY A 183 -1.64 6.22 14.28
CA GLY A 183 -2.00 5.26 15.33
C GLY A 183 -2.82 4.07 14.87
N TRP A 184 -2.87 3.81 13.56
CA TRP A 184 -3.65 2.74 12.96
C TRP A 184 -2.87 1.43 12.92
N ILE A 185 -3.49 0.32 13.31
CA ILE A 185 -2.99 -1.03 13.09
C ILE A 185 -3.53 -1.51 11.74
N VAL A 186 -2.65 -1.80 10.79
CA VAL A 186 -3.05 -2.33 9.48
C VAL A 186 -3.38 -3.82 9.61
N ILE A 187 -4.62 -4.20 9.25
CA ILE A 187 -5.10 -5.60 9.30
C ILE A 187 -5.12 -6.25 7.92
N GLN A 188 -5.17 -5.44 6.86
CA GLN A 188 -5.09 -5.88 5.47
C GLN A 188 -4.39 -4.80 4.63
N ASN A 189 -3.51 -5.23 3.72
CA ASN A 189 -2.79 -4.33 2.80
C ASN A 189 -2.68 -5.00 1.41
N ARG A 190 -3.21 -4.36 0.38
CA ARG A 190 -3.20 -4.79 -1.03
C ARG A 190 -2.76 -3.63 -1.91
N PHE A 191 -1.84 -3.86 -2.84
CA PHE A 191 -1.36 -2.81 -3.74
C PHE A 191 -0.73 -3.32 -5.06
N ASP A 192 -0.25 -4.57 -5.12
CA ASP A 192 0.50 -5.09 -6.28
C ASP A 192 0.10 -6.50 -6.75
N GLY A 193 -0.71 -7.22 -5.99
CA GLY A 193 -1.14 -8.59 -6.30
C GLY A 193 -0.03 -9.64 -6.15
N SER A 194 1.06 -9.34 -5.45
CA SER A 194 2.17 -10.26 -5.20
C SER A 194 1.80 -11.46 -4.32
N VAL A 195 0.72 -11.33 -3.53
CA VAL A 195 0.24 -12.38 -2.64
C VAL A 195 -1.13 -12.85 -3.08
N ASP A 196 -1.30 -14.17 -3.20
CA ASP A 196 -2.61 -14.77 -3.45
C ASP A 196 -3.47 -14.69 -2.18
N PHE A 197 -4.67 -14.11 -2.30
CA PHE A 197 -5.66 -14.01 -1.22
C PHE A 197 -6.76 -15.07 -1.33
N TYR A 198 -6.76 -15.93 -2.37
CA TYR A 198 -7.68 -17.06 -2.41
C TYR A 198 -7.20 -18.21 -1.51
N ARG A 199 -7.30 -17.99 -0.20
CA ARG A 199 -6.75 -18.85 0.87
C ARG A 199 -7.84 -19.57 1.67
N ASN A 200 -7.43 -20.62 2.36
CA ASN A 200 -8.34 -21.44 3.18
C ASN A 200 -8.63 -20.79 4.54
N TRP A 201 -9.59 -21.36 5.28
CA TRP A 201 -9.97 -20.91 6.63
C TRP A 201 -8.80 -20.78 7.60
N THR A 202 -7.91 -21.79 7.62
CA THR A 202 -6.79 -21.84 8.58
C THR A 202 -5.79 -20.71 8.32
N GLU A 203 -5.56 -20.36 7.06
CA GLU A 203 -4.69 -19.25 6.68
C GLU A 203 -5.32 -17.90 7.02
N TYR A 204 -6.62 -17.70 6.76
CA TYR A 204 -7.32 -16.48 7.17
C TYR A 204 -7.40 -16.31 8.68
N LYS A 205 -7.50 -17.41 9.41
CA LYS A 205 -7.43 -17.44 10.88
C LYS A 205 -6.07 -16.97 11.39
N ASN A 206 -4.99 -17.57 10.89
CA ASN A 206 -3.63 -17.33 11.40
C ASN A 206 -2.96 -16.05 10.85
N GLY A 207 -3.39 -15.62 9.66
CA GLY A 207 -2.75 -14.58 8.87
C GLY A 207 -1.76 -15.15 7.85
N PHE A 208 -1.50 -14.37 6.80
CA PHE A 208 -0.59 -14.72 5.71
C PHE A 208 -0.03 -13.47 5.02
N GLY A 209 1.02 -13.64 4.22
CA GLY A 209 1.72 -12.54 3.56
C GLY A 209 2.87 -11.99 4.41
N SER A 210 3.29 -10.76 4.12
CA SER A 210 4.37 -10.07 4.84
C SER A 210 3.94 -8.66 5.24
N LEU A 211 4.26 -8.25 6.46
CA LEU A 211 4.03 -6.87 6.93
C LEU A 211 4.81 -5.83 6.10
N ASP A 212 5.84 -6.25 5.35
CA ASP A 212 6.57 -5.38 4.41
C ASP A 212 5.93 -5.35 3.00
N GLY A 213 4.83 -6.08 2.79
CA GLY A 213 4.17 -6.23 1.48
C GLY A 213 2.66 -6.39 1.62
N GLU A 214 2.06 -7.22 0.78
CA GLU A 214 0.65 -7.58 0.92
C GLU A 214 0.46 -8.62 2.03
N PHE A 215 -0.56 -8.42 2.86
CA PHE A 215 -0.86 -9.35 3.95
C PHE A 215 -2.29 -9.27 4.46
N TRP A 216 -2.65 -10.33 5.18
CA TRP A 216 -3.80 -10.40 6.08
C TRP A 216 -3.29 -10.74 7.48
N LEU A 217 -3.62 -9.91 8.48
CA LEU A 217 -3.05 -10.04 9.82
C LEU A 217 -3.42 -11.36 10.52
N GLY A 218 -4.63 -11.86 10.25
CA GLY A 218 -5.21 -13.06 10.85
C GLY A 218 -6.41 -12.74 11.73
N LEU A 219 -7.52 -13.46 11.53
CA LEU A 219 -8.77 -13.25 12.25
C LEU A 219 -8.61 -13.45 13.77
N ASP A 220 -7.76 -14.38 14.22
CA ASP A 220 -7.51 -14.56 15.64
C ASP A 220 -6.88 -13.32 16.27
N LYS A 221 -5.92 -12.69 15.58
CA LYS A 221 -5.27 -11.46 16.06
C LYS A 221 -6.24 -10.28 16.04
N VAL A 222 -7.04 -10.15 14.99
CA VAL A 222 -8.05 -9.07 14.87
C VAL A 222 -9.10 -9.20 15.98
N HIS A 223 -9.66 -10.39 16.20
CA HIS A 223 -10.60 -10.63 17.30
C HIS A 223 -9.97 -10.32 18.67
N LYS A 224 -8.71 -10.72 18.85
CA LYS A 224 -7.96 -10.45 20.08
C LYS A 224 -7.82 -8.96 20.34
N LEU A 225 -7.53 -8.17 19.30
CA LEU A 225 -7.47 -6.70 19.38
C LEU A 225 -8.82 -6.10 19.80
N ASN A 226 -9.92 -6.55 19.19
CA ASN A 226 -11.27 -6.08 19.52
C ASN A 226 -11.71 -6.42 20.96
N SER A 227 -11.08 -7.40 21.62
CA SER A 227 -11.50 -7.85 22.95
C SER A 227 -11.17 -6.87 24.08
N PHE A 228 -10.24 -5.93 23.85
CA PHE A 228 -9.76 -5.01 24.90
C PHE A 228 -10.40 -3.64 24.84
N LYS A 229 -10.84 -3.19 23.66
CA LYS A 229 -11.38 -1.85 23.45
C LYS A 229 -12.27 -1.85 22.20
N THR A 230 -13.29 -1.00 22.19
CA THR A 230 -14.00 -0.61 20.97
C THR A 230 -13.00 0.00 19.99
N MET A 231 -12.99 -0.48 18.75
CA MET A 231 -12.06 -0.02 17.72
C MET A 231 -12.84 0.60 16.57
N GLU A 232 -12.31 1.67 16.01
CA GLU A 232 -12.78 2.18 14.72
C GLU A 232 -12.08 1.43 13.58
N LEU A 233 -12.73 1.34 12.43
CA LEU A 233 -12.19 0.73 11.21
C LEU A 233 -12.06 1.78 10.12
N LEU A 234 -10.87 1.93 9.57
CA LEU A 234 -10.62 2.72 8.37
C LEU A 234 -10.45 1.81 7.15
N ILE A 235 -11.26 2.05 6.13
CA ILE A 235 -11.12 1.48 4.79
C ILE A 235 -10.56 2.56 3.88
N TYR A 236 -9.42 2.28 3.24
CA TYR A 236 -8.83 3.13 2.20
C TYR A 236 -8.74 2.33 0.89
N VAL A 237 -9.12 2.96 -0.22
CA VAL A 237 -9.07 2.33 -1.56
C VAL A 237 -8.58 3.31 -2.62
N GLU A 238 -7.80 2.81 -3.59
CA GLU A 238 -7.35 3.52 -4.80
C GLU A 238 -7.71 2.70 -6.04
N ASP A 239 -8.24 3.32 -7.09
CA ASP A 239 -8.42 2.66 -8.40
C ASP A 239 -7.14 2.70 -9.26
N PHE A 240 -7.18 2.05 -10.43
CA PHE A 240 -6.04 2.04 -11.36
C PHE A 240 -5.78 3.41 -12.04
N HIS A 241 -6.70 4.37 -11.91
CA HIS A 241 -6.52 5.74 -12.41
C HIS A 241 -5.95 6.68 -11.34
N GLY A 242 -5.77 6.20 -10.10
CA GLY A 242 -5.23 6.98 -8.98
C GLY A 242 -6.29 7.76 -8.19
N ASN A 243 -7.58 7.46 -8.38
CA ASN A 243 -8.64 8.04 -7.55
C ASN A 243 -8.69 7.33 -6.21
N GLU A 244 -8.56 8.10 -5.12
CA GLU A 244 -8.57 7.58 -3.75
C GLU A 244 -9.85 7.96 -2.99
N LYS A 245 -10.33 7.03 -2.18
CA LYS A 245 -11.47 7.26 -1.27
C LYS A 245 -11.26 6.49 0.04
N TYR A 246 -11.92 6.97 1.10
CA TYR A 246 -11.89 6.30 2.40
C TYR A 246 -13.23 6.39 3.15
N ALA A 247 -13.47 5.43 4.03
CA ALA A 247 -14.58 5.38 4.99
C ALA A 247 -14.06 5.00 6.37
N ILE A 248 -14.61 5.60 7.42
CA ILE A 248 -14.32 5.26 8.81
C ILE A 248 -15.61 4.79 9.49
N TYR A 249 -15.58 3.59 10.05
CA TYR A 249 -16.65 3.03 10.87
C TYR A 249 -16.32 3.26 12.34
N SER A 250 -17.31 3.74 13.10
CA SER A 250 -17.10 4.17 14.50
C SER A 250 -16.91 3.01 15.47
N ASP A 251 -17.43 1.83 15.13
CA ASP A 251 -17.27 0.59 15.87
C ASP A 251 -17.09 -0.54 14.87
N PHE A 252 -16.03 -1.31 15.04
CA PHE A 252 -15.71 -2.52 14.31
C PHE A 252 -15.26 -3.59 15.30
N SER A 253 -15.89 -4.75 15.21
CA SER A 253 -15.43 -5.95 15.88
C SER A 253 -15.82 -7.20 15.10
N ILE A 254 -15.10 -8.29 15.39
CA ILE A 254 -15.43 -9.61 14.86
C ILE A 254 -15.65 -10.58 16.02
N GLY A 255 -16.57 -11.53 15.83
CA GLY A 255 -16.84 -12.59 16.78
C GLY A 255 -15.68 -13.57 16.96
N THR A 256 -15.86 -14.53 17.86
CA THR A 256 -14.93 -15.65 18.03
C THR A 256 -14.97 -16.61 16.85
N GLU A 257 -14.01 -17.54 16.78
CA GLU A 257 -14.06 -18.63 15.79
C GLU A 257 -15.35 -19.46 15.88
N ARG A 258 -15.89 -19.67 17.09
CA ARG A 258 -17.17 -20.39 17.29
C ARG A 258 -18.37 -19.64 16.71
N GLU A 259 -18.25 -18.32 16.64
CA GLU A 259 -19.21 -17.43 15.99
C GLU A 259 -18.82 -17.16 14.53
N HIS A 260 -17.86 -17.92 13.98
CA HIS A 260 -17.34 -17.79 12.62
C HIS A 260 -16.87 -16.38 12.28
N TYR A 261 -16.25 -15.71 13.26
CA TYR A 261 -15.74 -14.34 13.15
C TYR A 261 -16.80 -13.37 12.62
N THR A 262 -18.06 -13.51 13.07
CA THR A 262 -19.19 -12.68 12.65
C THR A 262 -18.85 -11.18 12.72
N LEU A 263 -19.10 -10.45 11.63
CA LEU A 263 -18.81 -9.02 11.55
C LEU A 263 -19.81 -8.21 12.37
N ASN A 264 -19.32 -7.26 13.16
CA ASN A 264 -20.11 -6.20 13.75
C ASN A 264 -19.51 -4.86 13.33
N VAL A 265 -20.28 -4.05 12.59
CA VAL A 265 -19.89 -2.68 12.24
C VAL A 265 -21.00 -1.70 12.52
N VAL A 266 -20.61 -0.51 12.94
CA VAL A 266 -21.51 0.64 13.05
C VAL A 266 -21.04 1.71 12.08
N SER A 267 -21.98 2.23 11.28
CA SER A 267 -21.72 3.31 10.33
C SER A 267 -21.02 4.47 11.04
N GLY A 268 -19.90 4.93 10.48
CA GLY A 268 -19.31 6.20 10.87
C GLY A 268 -19.54 7.22 9.75
N GLU A 269 -20.01 8.41 10.11
CA GLU A 269 -20.33 9.50 9.16
C GLU A 269 -19.07 10.18 8.58
N ARG A 270 -17.91 9.50 8.54
CA ARG A 270 -16.61 10.10 8.20
C ARG A 270 -15.99 9.40 6.99
N GLY A 271 -15.93 10.11 5.87
CA GLY A 271 -15.31 9.61 4.64
C GLY A 271 -15.90 10.22 3.37
N ASN A 272 -15.23 9.97 2.25
CA ASN A 272 -15.74 10.26 0.90
C ASN A 272 -16.02 8.97 0.09
N LEU A 273 -15.89 7.81 0.73
CA LEU A 273 -16.29 6.50 0.21
C LEU A 273 -17.70 6.16 0.73
N ASP A 274 -18.65 6.05 -0.18
CA ASP A 274 -19.99 5.56 0.13
C ASP A 274 -19.94 4.10 0.63
N ASP A 275 -20.91 3.70 1.45
CA ASP A 275 -20.87 2.41 2.15
C ASP A 275 -21.01 1.19 1.21
N SER A 276 -20.25 0.15 1.48
CA SER A 276 -20.45 -1.19 0.92
C SER A 276 -20.05 -2.30 1.91
N LEU A 277 -20.21 -2.03 3.21
CA LEU A 277 -19.88 -2.96 4.30
C LEU A 277 -21.02 -3.15 5.29
N LEU A 278 -21.91 -2.16 5.46
CA LEU A 278 -23.02 -2.25 6.43
C LEU A 278 -23.99 -3.39 6.09
N GLU A 279 -24.17 -3.72 4.81
CA GLU A 279 -25.00 -4.86 4.40
C GLU A 279 -24.42 -6.21 4.84
N GLN A 280 -23.09 -6.26 5.08
CA GLN A 280 -22.39 -7.44 5.60
C GLN A 280 -22.40 -7.47 7.14
N ASN A 281 -22.98 -6.47 7.81
CA ASN A 281 -23.09 -6.47 9.27
C ASN A 281 -23.90 -7.70 9.76
N GLY A 282 -23.38 -8.40 10.76
CA GLY A 282 -23.95 -9.63 11.29
C GLY A 282 -23.70 -10.87 10.43
N LYS A 283 -22.97 -10.78 9.31
CA LYS A 283 -22.63 -11.92 8.46
C LYS A 283 -21.39 -12.64 8.98
N LYS A 284 -21.32 -13.94 8.71
CA LYS A 284 -20.20 -14.82 9.11
C LYS A 284 -19.11 -14.77 8.06
N PHE A 285 -17.87 -14.96 8.48
CA PHE A 285 -16.75 -15.05 7.54
C PHE A 285 -16.82 -16.38 6.78
N SER A 286 -16.52 -16.34 5.48
CA SER A 286 -16.54 -17.52 4.60
C SER A 286 -15.28 -17.59 3.75
N THR A 287 -14.80 -18.81 3.54
CA THR A 287 -13.66 -19.17 2.68
C THR A 287 -14.09 -20.28 1.72
N PHE A 288 -13.26 -20.63 0.74
CA PHE A 288 -13.66 -21.65 -0.24
C PHE A 288 -13.86 -23.04 0.38
N ASP A 289 -13.21 -23.34 1.51
CA ASP A 289 -13.28 -24.61 2.22
C ASP A 289 -14.24 -24.60 3.43
N VAL A 290 -14.66 -23.41 3.88
CA VAL A 290 -15.66 -23.24 4.95
C VAL A 290 -16.72 -22.23 4.52
N ASP A 291 -17.87 -22.76 4.14
CA ASP A 291 -19.04 -22.00 3.68
C ASP A 291 -19.97 -21.66 4.86
N ASN A 292 -19.99 -20.39 5.24
CA ASN A 292 -20.87 -19.84 6.27
C ASN A 292 -21.79 -18.73 5.72
N ASP A 293 -21.87 -18.58 4.40
CA ASP A 293 -22.67 -17.52 3.78
C ASP A 293 -24.16 -17.90 3.72
N GLU A 294 -25.01 -16.96 3.30
CA GLU A 294 -26.46 -17.16 3.26
C GLU A 294 -26.96 -17.66 1.89
N ASN A 295 -26.05 -17.89 0.94
CA ASN A 295 -26.39 -18.33 -0.40
C ASN A 295 -26.62 -19.84 -0.45
N LEU A 296 -27.89 -20.22 -0.61
CA LEU A 296 -28.30 -21.63 -0.65
C LEU A 296 -27.85 -22.42 -1.89
N ARG A 297 -27.29 -21.76 -2.91
CA ARG A 297 -26.99 -22.39 -4.20
C ARG A 297 -25.49 -22.60 -4.43
N THR A 298 -24.66 -21.71 -3.91
CA THR A 298 -23.24 -21.63 -4.24
C THR A 298 -22.46 -20.99 -3.11
N ASN A 299 -21.29 -21.54 -2.79
CA ASN A 299 -20.31 -20.89 -1.91
C ASN A 299 -19.80 -19.59 -2.56
N CYS A 300 -20.10 -18.46 -1.95
CA CYS A 300 -19.72 -17.14 -2.43
C CYS A 300 -18.22 -16.92 -2.44
N ALA A 301 -17.47 -17.45 -1.46
CA ALA A 301 -16.01 -17.38 -1.46
C ALA A 301 -15.39 -18.09 -2.68
N SER A 302 -15.99 -19.20 -3.10
CA SER A 302 -15.58 -19.91 -4.33
C SER A 302 -15.94 -19.13 -5.61
N GLU A 303 -17.14 -18.56 -5.70
CA GLU A 303 -17.56 -17.75 -6.86
C GLU A 303 -16.73 -16.45 -6.98
N ARG A 304 -16.51 -15.79 -5.85
CA ARG A 304 -15.82 -14.50 -5.75
C ARG A 304 -14.30 -14.63 -5.68
N ARG A 305 -13.78 -15.85 -5.58
CA ARG A 305 -12.35 -16.17 -5.48
C ARG A 305 -11.64 -15.32 -4.41
N GLY A 306 -12.26 -15.21 -3.24
CA GLY A 306 -11.76 -14.46 -2.10
C GLY A 306 -12.31 -15.02 -0.79
N ALA A 307 -12.17 -14.27 0.30
CA ALA A 307 -12.81 -14.57 1.58
C ALA A 307 -13.32 -13.29 2.23
N TRP A 308 -14.55 -13.34 2.72
CA TRP A 308 -15.25 -12.17 3.24
C TRP A 308 -16.41 -12.57 4.13
N TRP A 309 -17.04 -11.58 4.75
CA TRP A 309 -18.34 -11.72 5.40
C TRP A 309 -19.45 -11.72 4.35
N TYR A 310 -19.54 -12.80 3.57
CA TYR A 310 -20.49 -12.90 2.47
C TYR A 310 -21.92 -13.12 2.98
N ASP A 311 -22.89 -12.52 2.27
CA ASP A 311 -24.31 -12.80 2.37
C ASP A 311 -24.77 -13.66 1.17
N SER A 312 -25.15 -13.05 0.04
CA SER A 312 -25.50 -13.73 -1.22
C SER A 312 -25.25 -12.81 -2.43
N CYS A 313 -24.03 -12.30 -2.69
CA CYS A 313 -22.78 -12.62 -2.00
C CYS A 313 -22.18 -11.44 -1.23
N SER A 314 -22.07 -10.25 -1.83
CA SER A 314 -21.63 -9.04 -1.11
C SER A 314 -21.65 -7.80 -2.00
N HIS A 315 -21.55 -6.64 -1.34
CA HIS A 315 -21.31 -5.32 -1.95
C HIS A 315 -19.84 -4.89 -1.91
N SER A 316 -18.97 -5.66 -1.25
CA SER A 316 -17.53 -5.48 -1.23
C SER A 316 -16.81 -6.82 -1.29
N ASN A 317 -15.59 -6.83 -1.86
CA ASN A 317 -14.75 -8.01 -1.95
C ASN A 317 -13.27 -7.63 -1.91
N LEU A 318 -12.83 -6.94 -0.86
CA LEU A 318 -11.46 -6.40 -0.77
C LEU A 318 -10.35 -7.48 -0.73
N ASN A 319 -10.74 -8.74 -0.52
CA ASN A 319 -9.87 -9.90 -0.55
C ASN A 319 -9.97 -10.71 -1.86
N GLY A 320 -10.64 -10.19 -2.88
CA GLY A 320 -10.67 -10.81 -4.22
C GLY A 320 -9.33 -10.71 -4.97
N PRO A 321 -9.26 -11.26 -6.19
CA PRO A 321 -8.10 -11.17 -7.04
C PRO A 321 -7.77 -9.71 -7.42
N HIS A 322 -6.49 -9.39 -7.35
CA HIS A 322 -5.95 -8.08 -7.74
C HIS A 322 -5.86 -8.01 -9.27
N THR A 323 -6.83 -7.33 -9.89
CA THR A 323 -6.92 -7.20 -11.36
C THR A 323 -7.55 -5.85 -11.71
N ASN A 324 -7.21 -5.29 -12.87
CA ASN A 324 -7.89 -4.12 -13.42
C ASN A 324 -9.07 -4.54 -14.32
N GLU A 325 -9.94 -5.41 -13.80
CA GLU A 325 -11.07 -5.96 -14.55
C GLU A 325 -12.39 -5.73 -13.80
N GLU A 326 -13.46 -5.49 -14.56
CA GLU A 326 -14.83 -5.45 -14.05
C GLU A 326 -15.39 -6.89 -13.93
N LYS A 327 -15.06 -7.57 -12.83
CA LYS A 327 -15.54 -8.93 -12.53
C LYS A 327 -16.04 -9.00 -11.10
N ARG A 328 -17.11 -9.78 -10.89
CA ARG A 328 -17.65 -10.07 -9.55
C ARG A 328 -16.62 -10.66 -8.60
N ALA A 329 -15.60 -11.34 -9.12
CA ALA A 329 -14.50 -11.86 -8.32
C ALA A 329 -13.47 -10.79 -7.93
N SER A 330 -13.29 -9.72 -8.70
CA SER A 330 -12.23 -8.72 -8.49
C SER A 330 -12.20 -8.15 -7.06
N MET A 331 -11.06 -7.57 -6.70
CA MET A 331 -10.97 -6.72 -5.51
C MET A 331 -11.81 -5.45 -5.69
N TYR A 332 -13.05 -5.40 -5.23
CA TYR A 332 -13.95 -4.25 -5.48
C TYR A 332 -14.62 -3.69 -4.22
N TRP A 333 -15.07 -2.45 -4.33
CA TRP A 333 -16.00 -1.79 -3.42
C TRP A 333 -17.12 -1.18 -4.25
N TYR A 334 -18.35 -1.71 -4.14
CA TYR A 334 -19.39 -1.42 -5.14
C TYR A 334 -19.71 0.07 -5.21
N ALA A 335 -19.91 0.73 -4.07
CA ALA A 335 -20.23 2.15 -4.02
C ALA A 335 -19.07 3.09 -4.42
N PHE A 336 -17.86 2.56 -4.66
CA PHE A 336 -16.75 3.35 -5.19
C PHE A 336 -17.02 3.78 -6.64
N SER A 337 -17.53 2.86 -7.46
CA SER A 337 -17.72 3.01 -8.91
C SER A 337 -19.11 2.59 -9.43
N ASN A 338 -20.00 2.12 -8.55
CA ASN A 338 -21.27 1.45 -8.85
C ASN A 338 -21.11 0.22 -9.76
N LYS A 339 -19.96 -0.46 -9.64
CA LYS A 339 -19.55 -1.59 -10.47
C LYS A 339 -18.68 -2.56 -9.67
N TYR A 340 -18.43 -3.73 -10.26
CA TYR A 340 -17.44 -4.69 -9.77
C TYR A 340 -16.03 -4.42 -10.34
N GLN A 341 -15.71 -3.13 -10.53
CA GLN A 341 -14.40 -2.72 -11.06
C GLN A 341 -13.32 -3.02 -10.04
N GLY A 342 -12.28 -3.73 -10.46
CA GLY A 342 -11.12 -4.02 -9.63
C GLY A 342 -10.37 -2.75 -9.22
N LEU A 343 -10.02 -2.70 -7.93
CA LEU A 343 -9.23 -1.67 -7.28
C LEU A 343 -7.75 -2.01 -7.36
N LYS A 344 -6.91 -0.98 -7.26
CA LYS A 344 -5.46 -1.10 -7.28
C LYS A 344 -4.89 -1.19 -5.86
N ILE A 345 -5.39 -0.37 -4.94
CA ILE A 345 -4.98 -0.37 -3.53
C ILE A 345 -6.19 -0.63 -2.65
N SER A 346 -6.01 -1.43 -1.62
CA SER A 346 -6.94 -1.59 -0.50
C SER A 346 -6.13 -1.67 0.79
N LYS A 347 -6.52 -0.88 1.79
CA LYS A 347 -6.02 -1.01 3.16
C LYS A 347 -7.21 -1.06 4.11
N MET A 348 -7.18 -1.99 5.07
CA MET A 348 -8.08 -2.02 6.20
C MET A 348 -7.27 -1.83 7.47
N MET A 349 -7.69 -0.92 8.35
CA MET A 349 -6.92 -0.56 9.54
C MET A 349 -7.83 -0.31 10.75
N ILE A 350 -7.36 -0.60 11.96
CA ILE A 350 -8.12 -0.46 13.20
C ILE A 350 -7.37 0.38 14.25
N ARG A 351 -8.08 1.09 15.11
CA ARG A 351 -7.51 1.96 16.15
C ARG A 351 -8.36 2.01 17.42
#